data_AF-A0A6C0CE13-F1
#
_entry.id   AF-A0A6C0CE13-F1
#
_cell.length_a   1.000
_cell.length_b   1.000
_cell.length_c   1.000
_cell.angle_alpha   90.00
_cell.angle_beta   90.00
_cell.angle_gamma   90.00
#
_symmetry.space_group_name_H-M   'P 1'
#
loop_
_entity.id
_entity.type
_entity.pdbx_description
1 polymer ?
#
loop_
_entity_poly.entity_id
_entity_poly.type
_entity_poly.pdbx_seq_one_letter_code
_entity_poly.pdbx_strand_id
1 'polypeptide(L)'
;MDPDDLNDVDSKIYENCENIWEKMFYPIREYNKADLLDKTNSITALFPKNGDGLFPYPLNNFRDGYIFCNYSIYIHPLLPQIRLLYNECYNKFKWTPFLENHIKNNLKLIPNPRKTVAIFVRSPRHYSIGNEKDYIKNIIDESKVVIQNYEKLFLVTNNKIVLKEFTDVFGEKIIFLQDKNMVDTLKCDWMHVYSGNTPSIIEIDYANECIQSFTDVYLASTCDYILGGSSNMFFGALIINPRVNFKILNTLVNCNGL
;
A
#
# COMPACT_ATOMS: atom_id res chain seq x y z
N MET A 1 -21.78 20.38 -14.54
CA MET A 1 -20.41 20.84 -14.76
C MET A 1 -20.24 21.03 -16.24
N ASP A 2 -19.53 22.07 -16.65
CA ASP A 2 -19.20 22.26 -18.06
C ASP A 2 -18.47 21.00 -18.54
N PRO A 3 -18.95 20.29 -19.59
CA PRO A 3 -18.36 19.01 -20.01
C PRO A 3 -16.89 19.13 -20.44
N ASP A 4 -16.41 20.35 -20.72
CA ASP A 4 -15.03 20.64 -21.09
C ASP A 4 -14.12 20.99 -19.88
N ASP A 5 -14.65 21.30 -18.69
CA ASP A 5 -13.87 21.62 -17.47
C ASP A 5 -13.30 20.38 -16.76
N LEU A 6 -13.78 19.17 -17.09
CA LEU A 6 -13.21 17.90 -16.61
C LEU A 6 -12.11 17.34 -17.53
N ASN A 7 -12.05 17.83 -18.79
CA ASN A 7 -11.08 17.38 -19.80
C ASN A 7 -9.69 18.07 -19.67
N ASP A 8 -9.59 19.18 -18.92
CA ASP A 8 -8.35 19.96 -18.70
C ASP A 8 -7.61 19.64 -17.38
N VAL A 9 -8.24 18.85 -16.50
CA VAL A 9 -7.61 18.47 -15.22
C VAL A 9 -6.62 17.33 -15.43
N ASP A 10 -6.95 16.28 -16.20
CA ASP A 10 -6.18 15.03 -16.32
C ASP A 10 -5.19 14.95 -17.50
N SER A 11 -5.45 15.62 -18.62
CA SER A 11 -4.62 15.51 -19.84
C SER A 11 -3.20 16.11 -19.66
N LYS A 12 -3.04 17.04 -18.72
CA LYS A 12 -1.76 17.67 -18.33
C LYS A 12 -1.04 16.95 -17.16
N ILE A 13 -1.62 15.94 -16.54
CA ILE A 13 -1.06 15.29 -15.34
C ILE A 13 0.10 14.33 -15.67
N TYR A 14 0.23 13.81 -16.90
CA TYR A 14 1.12 12.66 -17.18
C TYR A 14 1.99 12.70 -18.44
N GLU A 15 2.17 13.84 -19.11
CA GLU A 15 2.98 13.86 -20.36
C GLU A 15 4.50 13.81 -20.15
N ASN A 16 5.01 14.19 -18.96
CA ASN A 16 6.46 14.24 -18.69
C ASN A 16 6.91 13.65 -17.33
N CYS A 17 6.04 12.89 -16.63
CA CYS A 17 6.31 12.17 -15.37
C CYS A 17 6.87 13.02 -14.21
N GLU A 18 6.01 13.50 -13.30
CA GLU A 18 6.37 13.69 -11.86
C GLU A 18 5.16 13.43 -10.90
N ASN A 19 4.65 12.16 -10.91
CA ASN A 19 4.00 11.42 -9.79
C ASN A 19 2.47 11.34 -9.54
N ILE A 20 2.05 10.14 -9.04
CA ILE A 20 1.05 9.90 -7.95
C ILE A 20 1.52 8.74 -7.03
N TRP A 21 2.71 8.89 -6.47
CA TRP A 21 3.76 7.88 -6.56
C TRP A 21 4.10 7.59 -8.03
N GLU A 22 5.36 7.70 -8.46
CA GLU A 22 5.81 7.33 -9.80
C GLU A 22 6.59 6.01 -9.76
N LYS A 23 5.97 4.82 -9.73
CA LYS A 23 4.55 4.48 -9.51
C LYS A 23 4.44 3.35 -8.51
N MET A 24 3.91 3.70 -7.34
CA MET A 24 4.00 3.06 -6.02
C MET A 24 5.38 2.48 -5.64
N PHE A 25 6.15 1.80 -6.50
CA PHE A 25 7.54 1.36 -6.32
C PHE A 25 8.25 0.99 -7.65
N TYR A 26 8.31 1.88 -8.63
CA TYR A 26 8.76 1.49 -9.99
C TYR A 26 10.28 1.20 -10.06
N PRO A 27 11.12 1.88 -9.27
CA PRO A 27 12.46 1.42 -8.87
C PRO A 27 12.62 1.02 -7.40
N ILE A 28 13.19 -0.15 -7.14
CA ILE A 28 14.50 -0.15 -6.46
C ILE A 28 15.63 0.09 -7.51
N ARG A 29 15.31 0.04 -8.82
CA ARG A 29 16.11 0.30 -10.03
C ARG A 29 17.13 1.45 -9.86
N GLU A 30 18.41 1.39 -10.22
CA GLU A 30 19.14 0.56 -11.19
C GLU A 30 18.32 0.18 -12.41
N TYR A 31 18.08 1.12 -13.33
CA TYR A 31 17.87 0.89 -14.78
C TYR A 31 17.81 2.25 -15.49
N ASN A 32 18.51 2.35 -16.62
CA ASN A 32 18.79 3.60 -17.34
C ASN A 32 17.52 4.25 -17.92
N LYS A 33 17.52 5.58 -17.94
CA LYS A 33 16.44 6.46 -18.41
C LYS A 33 15.98 6.23 -19.87
N ALA A 34 16.71 5.43 -20.65
CA ALA A 34 16.51 5.22 -22.08
C ALA A 34 15.37 4.24 -22.43
N ASP A 35 15.04 3.29 -21.55
CA ASP A 35 14.08 2.21 -21.86
C ASP A 35 12.60 2.63 -21.67
N LEU A 36 12.34 3.84 -21.19
CA LEU A 36 11.01 4.36 -20.87
C LEU A 36 10.34 5.14 -22.02
N LEU A 37 11.05 5.36 -23.13
CA LEU A 37 10.55 6.16 -24.26
C LEU A 37 10.05 5.32 -25.44
N ASP A 38 9.95 3.99 -25.30
CA ASP A 38 9.39 3.13 -26.34
C ASP A 38 7.85 3.22 -26.36
N LYS A 39 7.32 3.81 -27.43
CA LYS A 39 5.90 4.16 -27.62
C LYS A 39 5.03 2.99 -28.07
N THR A 40 5.51 1.75 -28.02
CA THR A 40 4.76 0.55 -28.46
C THR A 40 3.90 -0.09 -27.36
N ASN A 41 3.64 0.64 -26.26
CA ASN A 41 2.87 0.30 -25.06
C ASN A 41 1.74 -0.74 -25.23
N SER A 42 2.11 -2.01 -25.04
CA SER A 42 1.32 -2.94 -24.23
C SER A 42 2.07 -3.14 -22.92
N ILE A 43 1.47 -2.73 -21.80
CA ILE A 43 2.09 -2.88 -20.48
C ILE A 43 2.05 -4.36 -20.11
N THR A 44 3.08 -5.10 -20.53
CA THR A 44 3.40 -6.39 -19.93
C THR A 44 4.19 -6.07 -18.67
N ALA A 45 3.67 -6.40 -17.49
CA ALA A 45 4.44 -6.33 -16.25
C ALA A 45 5.64 -7.29 -16.39
N LEU A 46 6.78 -6.77 -16.86
CA LEU A 46 8.04 -7.50 -16.91
C LEU A 46 8.55 -7.58 -15.47
N PHE A 47 8.07 -8.60 -14.74
CA PHE A 47 8.79 -9.11 -13.58
C PHE A 47 10.17 -9.54 -14.08
N PRO A 48 11.28 -9.18 -13.39
CA PRO A 48 12.59 -9.67 -13.78
C PRO A 48 12.53 -11.19 -13.79
N LYS A 49 12.58 -11.77 -14.99
CA LYS A 49 12.71 -13.21 -15.18
C LYS A 49 14.08 -13.57 -14.67
N ASN A 50 14.13 -14.21 -13.50
CA ASN A 50 15.28 -14.89 -12.92
C ASN A 50 16.58 -14.06 -12.81
N GLY A 51 16.93 -13.68 -11.58
CA GLY A 51 18.33 -13.73 -11.12
C GLY A 51 19.29 -12.59 -11.46
N ASP A 52 19.00 -11.71 -12.42
CA ASP A 52 20.03 -10.73 -12.87
C ASP A 52 19.88 -9.31 -12.30
N GLY A 53 18.95 -9.08 -11.38
CA GLY A 53 18.78 -7.78 -10.72
C GLY A 53 19.75 -7.59 -9.54
N LEU A 54 20.91 -6.97 -9.78
CA LEU A 54 21.76 -6.47 -8.70
C LEU A 54 21.06 -5.29 -8.02
N PHE A 55 20.41 -5.54 -6.89
CA PHE A 55 19.90 -4.45 -6.07
C PHE A 55 21.07 -3.72 -5.39
N PRO A 56 21.03 -2.38 -5.22
CA PRO A 56 22.08 -1.67 -4.50
C PRO A 56 22.16 -2.15 -3.04
N TYR A 57 23.35 -2.22 -2.47
CA TYR A 57 23.52 -2.57 -1.06
C TYR A 57 22.66 -1.67 -0.16
N PRO A 58 21.92 -2.22 0.83
CA PRO A 58 21.99 -3.60 1.33
C PRO A 58 21.00 -4.60 0.69
N LEU A 59 20.33 -4.22 -0.39
CA LEU A 59 19.24 -4.99 -0.97
C LEU A 59 19.70 -6.12 -1.89
N ASN A 60 20.96 -6.10 -2.36
CA ASN A 60 21.62 -7.25 -3.01
C ASN A 60 21.61 -8.52 -2.15
N ASN A 61 21.33 -8.42 -0.85
CA ASN A 61 21.21 -9.58 0.03
C ASN A 61 19.86 -10.31 -0.09
N PHE A 62 18.89 -9.78 -0.84
CA PHE A 62 17.57 -10.40 -1.03
C PHE A 62 17.46 -10.99 -2.45
N ARG A 63 17.09 -12.28 -2.54
CA ARG A 63 17.20 -13.09 -3.75
C ARG A 63 16.15 -12.83 -4.83
N ASP A 64 15.06 -12.13 -4.51
CA ASP A 64 13.90 -12.03 -5.37
C ASP A 64 13.44 -10.59 -5.54
N GLY A 65 13.05 -10.22 -6.77
CA GLY A 65 12.53 -8.91 -7.15
C GLY A 65 11.24 -8.47 -6.42
N TYR A 66 10.77 -9.26 -5.45
CA TYR A 66 9.62 -9.02 -4.58
C TYR A 66 10.04 -8.62 -3.16
N ILE A 67 11.05 -7.75 -3.04
CA ILE A 67 11.52 -7.18 -1.76
C ILE A 67 10.33 -6.69 -0.90
N PHE A 68 9.30 -6.11 -1.50
CA PHE A 68 8.19 -5.53 -0.76
C PHE A 68 7.24 -6.53 -0.07
N CYS A 69 7.27 -7.80 -0.49
CA CYS A 69 6.34 -8.83 -0.01
C CYS A 69 7.03 -9.93 0.81
N ASN A 70 8.31 -9.82 1.14
CA ASN A 70 9.04 -10.88 1.85
C ASN A 70 9.22 -10.58 3.34
N TYR A 71 8.74 -11.48 4.21
CA TYR A 71 8.86 -11.37 5.67
C TYR A 71 10.32 -11.19 6.14
N SER A 72 11.28 -11.84 5.47
CA SER A 72 12.70 -11.80 5.87
C SER A 72 13.29 -10.38 5.93
N ILE A 73 12.74 -9.43 5.16
CA ILE A 73 13.16 -8.03 5.19
C ILE A 73 12.76 -7.35 6.48
N TYR A 74 11.58 -7.68 7.01
CA TYR A 74 11.02 -7.04 8.20
C TYR A 74 11.70 -7.48 9.50
N ILE A 75 12.44 -8.60 9.45
CA ILE A 75 13.29 -9.08 10.55
C ILE A 75 14.77 -8.87 10.28
N HIS A 76 15.14 -8.34 9.11
CA HIS A 76 16.54 -8.17 8.75
C HIS A 76 17.19 -7.08 9.63
N PRO A 77 18.41 -7.29 10.15
CA PRO A 77 19.11 -6.29 10.96
C PRO A 77 19.34 -4.95 10.25
N LEU A 78 19.34 -4.95 8.92
CA LEU A 78 19.54 -3.75 8.08
C LEU A 78 18.24 -2.97 7.77
N LEU A 79 17.08 -3.46 8.22
CA LEU A 79 15.81 -2.80 7.97
C LEU A 79 15.77 -1.31 8.39
N PRO A 80 16.32 -0.91 9.56
CA PRO A 80 16.35 0.50 9.94
C PRO A 80 17.10 1.38 8.93
N GLN A 81 18.25 0.90 8.44
CA GLN A 81 19.06 1.61 7.44
C GLN A 81 18.34 1.68 6.09
N ILE A 82 17.68 0.59 5.69
CA ILE A 82 16.86 0.56 4.47
C ILE A 82 15.76 1.63 4.56
N ARG A 83 14.99 1.67 5.65
CA ARG A 83 13.91 2.65 5.84
C ARG A 83 14.42 4.09 5.75
N LEU A 84 15.56 4.39 6.39
CA LEU A 84 16.17 5.72 6.35
C LEU A 84 16.62 6.11 4.93
N LEU A 85 17.33 5.22 4.23
CA LEU A 85 17.79 5.47 2.86
C LEU A 85 16.62 5.79 1.92
N TYR A 86 15.55 5.00 2.00
CA TYR A 86 14.37 5.23 1.18
C TYR A 86 13.58 6.48 1.60
N ASN A 87 13.61 6.84 2.89
CA ASN A 87 13.02 8.10 3.35
C ASN A 87 13.73 9.31 2.74
N GLU A 88 15.05 9.27 2.62
CA GLU A 88 15.82 10.35 1.96
C GLU A 88 15.46 10.49 0.47
N CYS A 89 15.23 9.37 -0.22
CA CYS A 89 14.69 9.40 -1.58
C CYS A 89 13.27 9.97 -1.60
N TYR A 90 12.42 9.54 -0.66
CA TYR A 90 11.05 10.02 -0.54
C TYR A 90 10.98 11.55 -0.37
N ASN A 91 11.83 12.12 0.49
CA ASN A 91 11.83 13.56 0.77
C ASN A 91 12.26 14.43 -0.42
N LYS A 92 12.75 13.83 -1.51
CA LYS A 92 13.06 14.56 -2.76
C LYS A 92 11.84 14.74 -3.67
N PHE A 93 10.77 13.97 -3.45
CA PHE A 93 9.57 14.09 -4.26
C PHE A 93 8.80 15.36 -3.91
N LYS A 94 8.28 16.02 -4.94
CA LYS A 94 7.35 17.14 -4.79
C LYS A 94 5.95 16.66 -5.13
N TRP A 95 5.02 16.85 -4.22
CA TRP A 95 3.63 16.53 -4.48
C TRP A 95 3.01 17.53 -5.44
N THR A 96 2.05 17.06 -6.24
CA THR A 96 1.21 17.97 -7.00
C THR A 96 0.32 18.76 -6.04
N PRO A 97 -0.10 19.98 -6.38
CA PRO A 97 -1.03 20.75 -5.55
C PRO A 97 -2.34 20.00 -5.26
N PHE A 98 -2.81 19.20 -6.22
CA PHE A 98 -3.98 18.33 -6.05
C PHE A 98 -3.76 17.31 -4.94
N LEU A 99 -2.67 16.53 -5.01
CA LEU A 99 -2.36 15.50 -4.02
C LEU A 99 -2.14 16.11 -2.63
N GLU A 100 -1.41 17.23 -2.57
CA GLU A 100 -1.17 17.95 -1.31
C GLU A 100 -2.47 18.38 -0.64
N ASN A 101 -3.39 18.97 -1.40
CA ASN A 101 -4.71 19.36 -0.89
C ASN A 101 -5.54 18.13 -0.47
N HIS A 102 -5.52 17.07 -1.27
CA HIS A 102 -6.23 15.82 -0.97
C HIS A 102 -5.73 15.20 0.35
N ILE A 103 -4.41 15.11 0.56
CA ILE A 103 -3.82 14.62 1.81
C ILE A 103 -4.17 15.52 2.99
N LYS A 104 -4.00 16.83 2.84
CA LYS A 104 -4.31 17.81 3.89
C LYS A 104 -5.77 17.68 4.35
N ASN A 105 -6.69 17.48 3.41
CA ASN A 105 -8.10 17.29 3.72
C ASN A 105 -8.39 15.97 4.44
N ASN A 106 -7.61 14.92 4.19
CA ASN A 106 -7.79 13.61 4.82
C ASN A 106 -7.02 13.42 6.13
N LEU A 107 -5.98 14.22 6.41
CA LEU A 107 -5.26 14.18 7.69
C LEU A 107 -6.17 14.42 8.91
N LYS A 108 -7.24 15.20 8.73
CA LYS A 108 -8.25 15.44 9.78
C LYS A 108 -8.98 14.17 10.24
N LEU A 109 -8.95 13.09 9.45
CA LEU A 109 -9.52 11.79 9.83
C LEU A 109 -8.75 11.18 11.01
N ILE A 110 -7.47 11.53 11.20
CA ILE A 110 -6.62 11.05 12.29
C ILE A 110 -6.32 12.23 13.24
N PRO A 111 -7.25 12.58 14.14
CA PRO A 111 -7.12 13.78 14.99
C PRO A 111 -5.99 13.67 16.01
N ASN A 112 -5.64 12.45 16.43
CA ASN A 112 -4.53 12.19 17.34
C ASN A 112 -3.67 11.01 16.83
N PRO A 113 -2.72 11.27 15.91
CA PRO A 113 -1.90 10.20 15.33
C PRO A 113 -1.09 9.43 16.37
N ARG A 114 -0.66 10.08 17.46
CA ARG A 114 0.08 9.47 18.59
C ARG A 114 -0.75 8.50 19.43
N LYS A 115 -2.08 8.53 19.30
CA LYS A 115 -3.01 7.60 19.95
C LYS A 115 -3.79 6.77 18.94
N THR A 116 -3.29 6.68 17.71
CA THR A 116 -3.89 5.88 16.64
C THR A 116 -2.91 4.79 16.21
N VAL A 117 -3.42 3.57 16.05
CA VAL A 117 -2.72 2.47 15.37
C VAL A 117 -3.27 2.32 13.95
N ALA A 118 -2.40 2.18 12.96
CA ALA A 118 -2.80 1.80 11.61
C ALA A 118 -2.74 0.29 11.43
N ILE A 119 -3.74 -0.30 10.75
CA ILE A 119 -3.80 -1.75 10.49
C ILE A 119 -4.02 -1.99 9.00
N PHE A 120 -3.02 -2.60 8.34
CA PHE A 120 -3.10 -3.00 6.94
C PHE A 120 -3.70 -4.40 6.81
N VAL A 121 -4.85 -4.49 6.15
CA VAL A 121 -5.53 -5.78 5.89
C VAL A 121 -5.82 -5.91 4.40
N ARG A 122 -5.01 -6.74 3.74
CA ARG A 122 -5.18 -7.14 2.34
C ARG A 122 -6.08 -8.37 2.23
N SER A 123 -6.52 -8.69 1.02
CA SER A 123 -7.21 -9.96 0.74
C SER A 123 -6.34 -11.16 1.14
N PRO A 124 -6.92 -12.25 1.67
CA PRO A 124 -6.19 -13.49 1.96
C PRO A 124 -5.51 -14.08 0.71
N ARG A 125 -6.04 -13.81 -0.49
CA ARG A 125 -5.43 -14.21 -1.77
C ARG A 125 -4.04 -13.60 -1.96
N HIS A 126 -3.80 -12.39 -1.48
CA HIS A 126 -2.48 -11.73 -1.55
C HIS A 126 -1.38 -12.55 -0.86
N TYR A 127 -1.76 -13.33 0.14
CA TYR A 127 -0.86 -14.12 0.98
C TYR A 127 -0.98 -15.63 0.71
N SER A 128 -1.70 -16.03 -0.34
CA SER A 128 -1.99 -17.43 -0.66
C SER A 128 -2.66 -18.21 0.50
N ILE A 129 -3.47 -17.54 1.31
CA ILE A 129 -4.17 -18.15 2.44
C ILE A 129 -5.54 -18.66 1.98
N GLY A 130 -5.78 -19.96 2.12
CA GLY A 130 -7.03 -20.61 1.67
C GLY A 130 -8.22 -20.49 2.63
N ASN A 131 -7.99 -20.23 3.92
CA ASN A 131 -9.04 -20.13 4.92
C ASN A 131 -9.31 -18.66 5.29
N GLU A 132 -10.24 -18.04 4.55
CA GLU A 132 -10.53 -16.61 4.63
C GLU A 132 -11.12 -16.18 5.99
N LYS A 133 -11.95 -17.03 6.62
CA LYS A 133 -12.60 -16.71 7.90
C LYS A 133 -11.60 -16.69 9.05
N ASP A 134 -10.78 -17.71 9.15
CA ASP A 134 -9.75 -17.78 10.19
C ASP A 134 -8.71 -16.68 9.99
N TYR A 135 -8.39 -16.33 8.74
CA TYR A 135 -7.52 -15.21 8.41
C TYR A 135 -8.01 -13.88 9.02
N ILE A 136 -9.24 -13.45 8.71
CA ILE A 136 -9.77 -12.18 9.22
C ILE A 136 -9.89 -12.23 10.75
N LYS A 137 -10.41 -13.33 11.29
CA LYS A 137 -10.57 -13.51 12.74
C LYS A 137 -9.23 -13.39 13.48
N ASN A 138 -8.17 -14.03 13.00
CA ASN A 138 -6.86 -13.98 13.63
C ASN A 138 -6.29 -12.56 13.64
N ILE A 139 -6.46 -11.80 12.54
CA ILE A 139 -6.04 -10.39 12.48
C ILE A 139 -6.85 -9.56 13.49
N ILE A 140 -8.16 -9.75 13.57
CA ILE A 140 -9.01 -9.05 14.54
C ILE A 140 -8.57 -9.35 15.97
N ASP A 141 -8.34 -10.62 16.31
CA ASP A 141 -7.96 -11.03 17.66
C ASP A 141 -6.60 -10.45 18.06
N GLU A 142 -5.64 -10.38 17.14
CA GLU A 142 -4.37 -9.69 17.37
C GLU A 142 -4.55 -8.17 17.50
N SER A 143 -5.40 -7.58 16.66
CA SER A 143 -5.72 -6.15 16.69
C SER A 143 -6.38 -5.72 18.02
N LYS A 144 -7.19 -6.60 18.63
CA LYS A 144 -7.80 -6.38 19.97
C LYS A 144 -6.76 -6.20 21.06
N VAL A 145 -5.61 -6.87 20.97
CA VAL A 145 -4.53 -6.72 21.96
C VAL A 145 -3.84 -5.37 21.76
N VAL A 146 -3.51 -5.02 20.52
CA VAL A 146 -2.78 -3.77 20.23
C VAL A 146 -3.62 -2.54 20.56
N ILE A 147 -4.89 -2.51 20.16
CA ILE A 147 -5.80 -1.37 20.37
C ILE A 147 -6.04 -1.04 21.85
N GLN A 148 -5.70 -1.91 22.80
CA GLN A 148 -5.80 -1.60 24.24
C GLN A 148 -4.93 -0.40 24.64
N ASN A 149 -3.85 -0.14 23.89
CA ASN A 149 -2.93 0.97 24.14
C ASN A 149 -3.25 2.24 23.31
N TYR A 150 -4.30 2.18 22.48
CA TYR A 150 -4.63 3.21 21.50
C TYR A 150 -6.11 3.63 21.60
N GLU A 151 -6.40 4.87 21.22
CA GLU A 151 -7.76 5.42 21.23
C GLU A 151 -8.52 5.04 19.96
N LYS A 152 -7.82 5.04 18.82
CA LYS A 152 -8.37 4.81 17.48
C LYS A 152 -7.55 3.81 16.69
N LEU A 153 -8.19 3.23 15.68
CA LEU A 153 -7.63 2.29 14.73
C LEU A 153 -7.91 2.82 13.31
N PHE A 154 -6.87 3.15 12.56
CA PHE A 154 -6.98 3.48 11.14
C PHE A 154 -6.87 2.22 10.30
N LEU A 155 -7.98 1.79 9.68
CA LEU A 155 -8.03 0.56 8.91
C LEU A 155 -7.67 0.83 7.45
N VAL A 156 -6.59 0.22 6.98
CA VAL A 156 -6.15 0.27 5.58
C VAL A 156 -6.57 -1.03 4.88
N THR A 157 -7.67 -0.97 4.15
CA THR A 157 -8.20 -2.10 3.36
C THR A 157 -8.98 -1.60 2.15
N ASN A 158 -9.04 -2.35 1.06
CA ASN A 158 -9.96 -2.10 -0.06
C ASN A 158 -11.18 -3.03 -0.03
N ASN A 159 -11.41 -3.76 1.07
CA ASN A 159 -12.39 -4.84 1.12
C ASN A 159 -13.56 -4.54 2.06
N LYS A 160 -14.79 -4.56 1.54
CA LYS A 160 -16.03 -4.26 2.28
C LYS A 160 -16.30 -5.28 3.39
N ILE A 161 -15.98 -6.56 3.16
CA ILE A 161 -16.16 -7.62 4.16
C ILE A 161 -15.21 -7.36 5.33
N VAL A 162 -13.94 -7.06 5.06
CA VAL A 162 -12.96 -6.70 6.11
C VAL A 162 -13.42 -5.47 6.88
N LEU A 163 -13.81 -4.39 6.18
CA LEU A 163 -14.30 -3.17 6.82
C LEU A 163 -15.50 -3.46 7.74
N LYS A 164 -16.45 -4.27 7.27
CA LYS A 164 -17.62 -4.67 8.06
C LYS A 164 -17.22 -5.43 9.32
N GLU A 165 -16.42 -6.49 9.20
CA GLU A 165 -15.99 -7.31 10.33
C GLU A 165 -15.21 -6.51 11.38
N PHE A 166 -14.36 -5.57 10.94
CA PHE A 166 -13.68 -4.65 11.85
C PHE A 166 -14.65 -3.66 12.50
N THR A 167 -15.59 -3.11 11.74
CA THR A 167 -16.59 -2.17 12.27
C THR A 167 -17.49 -2.84 13.32
N ASP A 168 -17.90 -4.09 13.09
CA ASP A 168 -18.73 -4.86 14.02
C ASP A 168 -18.01 -5.09 15.37
N VAL A 169 -16.68 -5.17 15.37
CA VAL A 169 -15.87 -5.44 16.58
C VAL A 169 -15.37 -4.17 17.27
N PHE A 170 -14.90 -3.18 16.51
CA PHE A 170 -14.23 -2.00 17.05
C PHE A 170 -15.12 -0.74 17.05
N GLY A 171 -16.25 -0.77 16.33
CA GLY A 171 -17.25 0.30 16.29
C GLY A 171 -16.64 1.67 15.99
N GLU A 172 -16.95 2.65 16.83
CA GLU A 172 -16.53 4.04 16.68
C GLU A 172 -15.00 4.27 16.81
N LYS A 173 -14.23 3.25 17.18
CA LYS A 173 -12.77 3.34 17.17
C LYS A 173 -12.17 3.28 15.77
N ILE A 174 -12.91 2.76 14.78
CA ILE A 174 -12.44 2.66 13.39
C ILE A 174 -12.43 4.03 12.73
N ILE A 175 -11.29 4.35 12.12
CA ILE A 175 -11.14 5.41 11.12
C ILE A 175 -10.93 4.71 9.78
N PHE A 176 -11.62 5.18 8.74
CA PHE A 176 -11.54 4.63 7.40
C PHE A 176 -11.69 5.74 6.36
N LEU A 177 -10.86 5.69 5.31
CA LEU A 177 -10.92 6.61 4.17
C LEU A 177 -12.16 6.29 3.32
N GLN A 178 -13.14 7.20 3.29
CA GLN A 178 -14.50 6.90 2.81
C GLN A 178 -14.66 6.87 1.29
N ASP A 179 -13.80 7.58 0.55
CA ASP A 179 -13.90 7.74 -0.90
C ASP A 179 -13.25 6.58 -1.68
N LYS A 180 -12.98 5.45 -1.02
CA LYS A 180 -12.27 4.31 -1.61
C LYS A 180 -13.08 3.47 -2.58
N ASN A 181 -12.41 3.02 -3.65
CA ASN A 181 -12.89 1.93 -4.48
C ASN A 181 -12.80 0.60 -3.70
N MET A 182 -13.96 0.10 -3.25
CA MET A 182 -14.06 -1.04 -2.34
C MET A 182 -14.65 -2.29 -3.01
N VAL A 183 -13.98 -3.43 -2.85
CA VAL A 183 -14.45 -4.76 -3.31
C VAL A 183 -15.36 -5.42 -2.30
N ASP A 184 -16.36 -6.15 -2.78
CA ASP A 184 -17.29 -6.96 -1.98
C ASP A 184 -16.90 -8.46 -1.91
N THR A 185 -15.70 -8.81 -2.37
CA THR A 185 -15.20 -10.19 -2.40
C THR A 185 -13.79 -10.30 -1.82
N LEU A 186 -13.52 -11.36 -1.05
CA LEU A 186 -12.17 -11.67 -0.54
C LEU A 186 -11.26 -12.30 -1.59
N LYS A 187 -11.78 -12.60 -2.79
CA LYS A 187 -11.03 -13.24 -3.88
C LYS A 187 -10.25 -12.27 -4.77
N CYS A 188 -10.37 -10.97 -4.52
CA CYS A 188 -9.71 -9.92 -5.27
C CYS A 188 -8.77 -9.13 -4.35
N ASP A 189 -7.59 -8.80 -4.88
CA ASP A 189 -6.60 -7.94 -4.22
C ASP A 189 -6.55 -6.57 -4.90
N TRP A 190 -5.72 -5.64 -4.41
CA TRP A 190 -5.52 -4.34 -5.04
C TRP A 190 -4.87 -4.55 -6.41
N MET A 191 -5.41 -3.89 -7.45
CA MET A 191 -5.39 -4.32 -8.87
C MET A 191 -6.35 -5.48 -9.18
N HIS A 192 -7.52 -5.12 -9.69
CA HIS A 192 -8.61 -6.02 -10.07
C HIS A 192 -8.36 -6.73 -11.41
N VAL A 193 -7.19 -7.37 -11.55
CA VAL A 193 -6.92 -8.21 -12.72
C VAL A 193 -7.59 -9.55 -12.49
N TYR A 194 -8.78 -9.73 -13.06
CA TYR A 194 -9.44 -11.02 -13.17
C TYR A 194 -8.50 -12.02 -13.85
N SER A 195 -8.07 -13.05 -13.11
CA SER A 195 -7.57 -14.28 -13.71
C SER A 195 -8.77 -15.19 -14.01
N GLY A 196 -9.26 -15.17 -15.25
CA GLY A 196 -10.13 -16.22 -15.79
C GLY A 196 -11.60 -15.82 -16.06
N ASN A 197 -11.99 -15.99 -17.33
CA ASN A 197 -13.30 -16.29 -17.92
C ASN A 197 -14.60 -15.59 -17.45
N THR A 198 -14.56 -14.53 -16.66
CA THR A 198 -15.76 -13.73 -16.33
C THR A 198 -15.68 -12.35 -17.01
N PRO A 199 -16.67 -11.93 -17.83
CA PRO A 199 -16.54 -10.73 -18.69
C PRO A 199 -16.71 -9.37 -17.99
N SER A 200 -16.84 -9.32 -16.66
CA SER A 200 -17.07 -8.06 -15.95
C SER A 200 -15.75 -7.37 -15.63
N ILE A 201 -15.18 -6.68 -16.62
CA ILE A 201 -14.18 -5.64 -16.38
C ILE A 201 -14.87 -4.58 -15.51
N ILE A 202 -14.53 -4.51 -14.23
CA ILE A 202 -14.87 -3.33 -13.44
C ILE A 202 -13.93 -2.25 -13.99
N GLU A 203 -14.47 -1.30 -14.76
CA GLU A 203 -13.75 -0.10 -15.15
C GLU A 203 -13.41 0.65 -13.86
N ILE A 204 -12.15 0.58 -13.46
CA ILE A 204 -11.65 1.29 -12.29
C ILE A 204 -10.93 2.52 -12.78
N ASP A 205 -11.29 3.63 -12.16
CA ASP A 205 -10.48 4.82 -12.21
C ASP A 205 -9.15 4.56 -11.47
N TYR A 206 -8.17 4.08 -12.22
CA TYR A 206 -6.85 3.72 -11.71
C TYR A 206 -6.10 4.92 -11.12
N ALA A 207 -6.35 6.13 -11.65
CA ALA A 207 -5.76 7.35 -11.11
C ALA A 207 -6.29 7.60 -9.69
N ASN A 208 -7.61 7.50 -9.51
CA ASN A 208 -8.23 7.60 -8.18
C ASN A 208 -7.80 6.46 -7.24
N GLU A 209 -7.66 5.22 -7.72
CA GLU A 209 -7.12 4.13 -6.89
C GLU A 209 -5.68 4.44 -6.42
N CYS A 210 -4.82 5.00 -7.28
CA CYS A 210 -3.46 5.41 -6.90
C CYS A 210 -3.48 6.53 -5.85
N ILE A 211 -4.33 7.56 -6.02
CA ILE A 211 -4.50 8.65 -5.06
C ILE A 211 -4.93 8.08 -3.70
N GLN A 212 -5.99 7.28 -3.67
CA GLN A 212 -6.52 6.67 -2.45
C GLN A 212 -5.49 5.77 -1.77
N SER A 213 -4.76 4.98 -2.56
CA SER A 213 -3.70 4.10 -2.08
C SER A 213 -2.57 4.89 -1.43
N PHE A 214 -2.12 5.97 -2.07
CA PHE A 214 -1.11 6.87 -1.51
C PHE A 214 -1.62 7.50 -0.21
N THR A 215 -2.86 7.99 -0.21
CA THR A 215 -3.49 8.61 0.96
C THR A 215 -3.50 7.67 2.15
N ASP A 216 -3.94 6.42 1.98
CA ASP A 216 -3.89 5.42 3.05
C ASP A 216 -2.48 5.20 3.59
N VAL A 217 -1.49 5.03 2.70
CA VAL A 217 -0.10 4.80 3.11
C VAL A 217 0.44 5.99 3.89
N TYR A 218 0.18 7.21 3.41
CA TYR A 218 0.63 8.43 4.06
C TYR A 218 -0.05 8.60 5.43
N LEU A 219 -1.38 8.50 5.50
CA LEU A 219 -2.12 8.59 6.75
C LEU A 219 -1.65 7.56 7.76
N ALA A 220 -1.47 6.30 7.35
CA ALA A 220 -0.95 5.25 8.20
C ALA A 220 0.46 5.54 8.73
N SER A 221 1.32 6.16 7.90
CA SER A 221 2.68 6.55 8.33
C SER A 221 2.68 7.62 9.44
N THR A 222 1.59 8.37 9.60
CA THR A 222 1.46 9.37 10.67
C THR A 222 1.08 8.78 12.03
N CYS A 223 0.51 7.58 12.04
CA CYS A 223 0.10 6.88 13.25
C CYS A 223 1.30 6.53 14.15
N ASP A 224 1.04 6.26 15.42
CA ASP A 224 2.07 5.90 16.40
C ASP A 224 2.66 4.50 16.15
N TYR A 225 1.80 3.61 15.65
CA TYR A 225 2.11 2.21 15.43
C TYR A 225 1.43 1.68 14.18
N ILE A 226 2.08 0.75 13.49
CA ILE A 226 1.53 0.10 12.30
C ILE A 226 1.57 -1.42 12.46
N LEU A 227 0.41 -2.06 12.28
CA LEU A 227 0.26 -3.51 12.21
C LEU A 227 -0.08 -3.90 10.77
N GLY A 228 0.52 -4.97 10.24
CA GLY A 228 0.23 -5.37 8.86
C GLY A 228 0.95 -6.63 8.41
N GLY A 229 0.86 -6.92 7.12
CA GLY A 229 1.61 -7.99 6.46
C GLY A 229 2.61 -7.45 5.45
N SER A 230 3.47 -8.35 4.97
CA SER A 230 4.47 -8.02 3.95
C SER A 230 3.80 -7.62 2.64
N SER A 231 3.66 -6.32 2.44
CA SER A 231 3.11 -5.71 1.23
C SER A 231 3.84 -4.41 0.93
N ASN A 232 3.82 -4.02 -0.34
CA ASN A 232 4.36 -2.76 -0.82
C ASN A 232 3.76 -1.54 -0.08
N MET A 233 2.47 -1.55 0.18
CA MET A 233 1.82 -0.47 0.92
C MET A 233 2.29 -0.34 2.36
N PHE A 234 2.37 -1.48 3.06
CA PHE A 234 2.84 -1.52 4.43
C PHE A 234 4.29 -1.00 4.52
N PHE A 235 5.18 -1.49 3.65
CA PHE A 235 6.56 -1.01 3.60
C PHE A 235 6.65 0.48 3.23
N GLY A 236 5.78 0.96 2.33
CA GLY A 236 5.69 2.38 1.98
C GLY A 236 5.44 3.26 3.19
N ALA A 237 4.55 2.86 4.09
CA ALA A 237 4.29 3.62 5.32
C ALA A 237 5.52 3.63 6.24
N LEU A 238 6.26 2.51 6.30
CA LEU A 238 7.51 2.41 7.06
C LEU A 238 8.66 3.23 6.46
N ILE A 239 8.64 3.50 5.15
CA ILE A 239 9.58 4.39 4.46
C ILE A 239 9.23 5.85 4.74
N ILE A 240 7.95 6.24 4.60
CA ILE A 240 7.52 7.63 4.81
C ILE A 240 7.81 8.06 6.25
N ASN A 241 7.61 7.16 7.21
CA ASN A 241 8.01 7.37 8.59
C ASN A 241 9.02 6.28 9.03
N PRO A 242 10.34 6.50 8.88
CA PRO A 242 11.36 5.51 9.20
C PRO A 242 11.51 5.23 10.70
N ARG A 243 10.83 5.99 11.56
CA ARG A 243 10.86 5.84 13.02
C ARG A 243 9.58 5.24 13.60
N VAL A 244 8.54 5.00 12.78
CA VAL A 244 7.31 4.40 13.27
C VAL A 244 7.58 2.99 13.79
N ASN A 245 6.98 2.67 14.94
CA ASN A 245 6.99 1.33 15.48
C ASN A 245 6.03 0.46 14.66
N PHE A 246 6.39 -0.80 14.45
CA PHE A 246 5.54 -1.69 13.67
C PHE A 246 5.64 -3.14 14.14
N LYS A 247 4.67 -3.95 13.71
CA LYS A 247 4.71 -5.39 13.82
C LYS A 247 4.09 -6.04 12.58
N ILE A 248 4.68 -7.16 12.16
CA ILE A 248 4.05 -8.08 11.22
C ILE A 248 3.05 -8.95 11.99
N LEU A 249 1.81 -9.01 11.48
CA LEU A 249 0.75 -9.87 12.01
C LEU A 249 1.24 -11.31 12.11
N ASN A 250 1.00 -11.96 13.25
CA ASN A 250 1.47 -13.33 13.50
C ASN A 250 0.96 -14.31 12.43
N THR A 251 -0.29 -14.12 11.97
CA THR A 251 -0.89 -14.94 10.91
C THR A 251 -0.24 -14.76 9.53
N LEU A 252 0.65 -13.78 9.36
CA LEU A 252 1.31 -13.41 8.11
C LEU A 252 2.83 -13.63 8.12
N VAL A 253 3.41 -14.06 9.24
CA VAL A 253 4.87 -14.29 9.38
C VAL A 253 5.41 -15.30 8.37
N ASN A 254 4.61 -16.29 7.98
CA ASN A 254 5.01 -17.34 7.03
C ASN A 254 4.44 -17.13 5.62
N CYS A 255 3.81 -15.99 5.36
CA CYS A 255 3.25 -15.69 4.06
C CYS A 255 4.31 -15.00 3.19
N ASN A 256 4.39 -15.38 1.91
CA ASN A 256 5.29 -14.80 0.90
C ASN A 256 6.81 -14.96 1.20
N GLY A 257 7.23 -16.16 1.61
CA GLY A 257 8.64 -16.48 1.89
C GLY A 257 8.98 -17.98 1.85
N LEU A 258 8.57 -18.68 0.79
CA LEU A 258 9.13 -19.99 0.40
C LEU A 258 9.99 -19.82 -0.85
#